data_AF-A0A9P3ZHN3-F1
#
_entry.id   AF-A0A9P3ZHN3-F1
#
_cell.length_a   1.000
_cell.length_b   1.000
_cell.length_c   1.000
_cell.angle_alpha   90.00
_cell.angle_beta   90.00
_cell.angle_gamma   90.00
#
_symmetry.space_group_name_H-M   'P 1'
#
loop_
_entity.id
_entity.type
_entity.pdbx_description
1 polymer ?
#
loop_
_entity_poly.entity_id
_entity_poly.type
_entity_poly.pdbx_seq_one_letter_code
_entity_poly.pdbx_strand_id
1 'polypeptide(L)'
;MRKTIYILFAILGMSLFAGCDDDKKDNNTPLAKQLVGEWRLTSWTGQAPQVFDAYIAFDGGSFTIYQKIESVKYQKYTGSYLLKGDVLSGNYSDNTPWGSSYTVTADESSNTITLTSTADTGDVCVYTRATIPESVKNDAVSMQGVRSDFFRLL
;
A
#
# COMPACT_ATOMS: atom_id res chain seq x y z
N MET A 1 -50.86 7.09 -7.24
CA MET A 1 -50.10 6.17 -8.12
C MET A 1 -48.84 6.90 -8.55
N ARG A 2 -47.67 6.41 -8.13
CA ARG A 2 -46.40 7.14 -8.19
C ARG A 2 -45.81 7.08 -9.60
N LYS A 3 -45.34 8.24 -10.08
CA LYS A 3 -44.64 8.45 -11.36
C LYS A 3 -43.17 8.12 -11.18
N THR A 4 -42.59 7.32 -12.08
CA THR A 4 -41.14 7.07 -12.11
C THR A 4 -40.61 7.57 -13.45
N ILE A 5 -39.75 8.59 -13.37
CA ILE A 5 -39.12 9.30 -14.49
C ILE A 5 -37.79 8.60 -14.79
N TYR A 6 -37.53 8.26 -16.05
CA TYR A 6 -36.24 7.76 -16.52
C TYR A 6 -35.34 8.95 -16.88
N ILE A 7 -34.22 9.11 -16.17
CA ILE A 7 -33.19 10.10 -16.51
C ILE A 7 -32.04 9.37 -17.20
N LEU A 8 -31.92 9.58 -18.51
CA LEU A 8 -30.71 9.33 -19.30
C LEU A 8 -29.73 10.47 -19.03
N PHE A 9 -28.57 10.17 -18.45
CA PHE A 9 -27.45 11.10 -18.40
C PHE A 9 -26.52 10.83 -19.58
N ALA A 10 -26.64 11.67 -20.61
CA ALA A 10 -25.59 11.85 -21.60
C ALA A 10 -24.59 12.87 -21.03
N ILE A 11 -23.31 12.50 -20.91
CA ILE A 11 -22.23 13.47 -20.72
C ILE A 11 -21.18 13.20 -21.79
N LEU A 12 -21.21 14.06 -22.81
CA LEU A 12 -20.07 14.33 -23.67
C LEU A 12 -19.05 15.11 -22.83
N GLY A 13 -17.86 14.55 -22.66
CA GLY A 13 -16.73 15.20 -22.01
C GLY A 13 -15.47 14.99 -22.83
N MET A 14 -15.35 15.74 -23.93
CA MET A 14 -14.10 15.86 -24.67
C MET A 14 -13.25 16.91 -23.95
N SER A 15 -12.30 16.47 -23.14
CA SER A 15 -11.25 17.32 -22.59
C SER A 15 -9.90 16.72 -22.96
N LEU A 16 -9.25 17.38 -23.91
CA LEU A 16 -7.84 17.25 -24.23
C LEU A 16 -7.02 17.57 -22.97
N PHE A 17 -6.36 16.57 -22.40
CA PHE A 17 -5.20 16.83 -21.55
C PHE A 17 -3.96 16.76 -22.44
N ALA A 18 -3.63 17.91 -23.04
CA ALA A 18 -2.29 18.19 -23.56
C ALA A 18 -1.62 19.17 -22.57
N GLY A 19 -0.45 18.77 -22.05
CA GLY A 19 0.32 19.46 -21.01
C GLY A 19 -0.01 18.91 -19.61
N CYS A 20 0.95 18.53 -18.77
CA CYS A 20 2.23 19.18 -18.53
C CYS A 20 3.23 18.22 -17.86
N ASP A 21 4.50 18.47 -18.14
CA ASP A 21 5.71 18.03 -17.45
C ASP A 21 6.07 16.54 -17.40
N ASP A 22 7.32 16.31 -17.82
CA ASP A 22 8.13 15.17 -17.44
C ASP A 22 8.19 15.10 -15.90
N ASP A 23 7.18 14.49 -15.28
CA ASP A 23 7.26 13.96 -13.93
C ASP A 23 8.33 12.87 -13.96
N LYS A 24 9.59 13.31 -13.82
CA LYS A 24 10.70 12.46 -13.42
C LYS A 24 10.16 11.67 -12.23
N LYS A 25 9.98 10.36 -12.42
CA LYS A 25 9.68 9.44 -11.31
C LYS A 25 10.70 9.76 -10.23
N ASP A 26 10.24 10.36 -9.12
CA ASP A 26 11.06 10.93 -8.04
C ASP A 26 11.74 9.83 -7.18
N ASN A 27 12.20 8.77 -7.84
CA ASN A 27 12.92 7.63 -7.27
C ASN A 27 14.30 8.03 -6.71
N ASN A 28 14.69 9.31 -6.81
CA ASN A 28 15.97 9.83 -6.34
C ASN A 28 15.89 10.67 -5.06
N THR A 29 14.69 10.87 -4.50
CA THR A 29 14.54 11.59 -3.21
C THR A 29 15.12 10.77 -2.04
N PRO A 30 15.57 11.42 -0.95
CA PRO A 30 16.02 10.70 0.24
C PRO A 30 14.96 9.73 0.78
N LEU A 31 13.69 10.16 0.80
CA LEU A 31 12.58 9.32 1.23
C LEU A 31 12.39 8.10 0.32
N ALA A 32 12.45 8.25 -1.00
CA ALA A 32 12.35 7.13 -1.93
C ALA A 32 13.49 6.12 -1.72
N LYS A 33 14.72 6.60 -1.51
CA LYS A 33 15.88 5.73 -1.22
C LYS A 33 15.72 5.00 0.11
N GLN A 34 15.21 5.66 1.14
CA GLN A 34 15.01 5.07 2.44
C GLN A 34 13.89 4.02 2.41
N LEU A 35 12.80 4.29 1.68
CA LEU A 35 11.64 3.39 1.55
C LEU A 35 12.03 2.02 0.96
N VAL A 36 12.93 1.99 -0.02
CA VAL A 36 13.37 0.75 -0.68
C VAL A 36 14.05 -0.20 0.30
N GLY A 37 13.56 -1.43 0.38
CA GLY A 37 14.06 -2.50 1.24
C GLY A 37 12.95 -3.30 1.90
N GLU A 38 13.34 -4.15 2.85
CA GLU A 38 12.45 -5.08 3.55
C GLU A 38 12.08 -4.57 4.95
N TRP A 39 10.81 -4.73 5.31
CA TRP A 39 10.19 -4.14 6.48
C TRP A 39 9.24 -5.12 7.15
N ARG A 40 9.18 -5.10 8.48
CA ARG A 40 8.20 -5.84 9.28
C ARG A 40 7.31 -4.87 10.02
N LEU A 41 6.01 -5.13 10.04
CA LEU A 41 5.07 -4.36 10.83
C LEU A 41 5.33 -4.61 12.32
N THR A 42 5.52 -3.54 13.09
CA THR A 42 5.79 -3.60 14.52
C THR A 42 4.73 -2.90 15.35
N SER A 43 3.95 -1.99 14.75
CA SER A 43 2.80 -1.35 15.39
C SER A 43 1.70 -1.07 14.37
N TRP A 44 0.45 -1.30 14.77
CA TRP A 44 -0.75 -0.92 14.02
C TRP A 44 -1.69 -0.17 14.97
N THR A 45 -2.06 1.06 14.60
CA THR A 45 -2.90 1.97 15.41
C THR A 45 -2.41 2.14 16.85
N GLY A 46 -1.09 2.12 17.03
CA GLY A 46 -0.42 2.28 18.33
C GLY A 46 -0.27 0.99 19.15
N GLN A 47 -0.66 -0.18 18.61
CA GLN A 47 -0.53 -1.47 19.29
C GLN A 47 0.35 -2.44 18.50
N ALA A 48 1.17 -3.22 19.20
CA ALA A 48 1.92 -4.30 18.58
C ALA A 48 0.95 -5.41 18.09
N PRO A 49 1.07 -5.88 16.83
CA PRO A 49 0.28 -7.00 16.34
C PRO A 49 0.46 -8.25 17.21
N GLN A 50 -0.64 -8.79 17.75
CA GLN A 50 -0.60 -10.00 18.59
C GLN A 50 -1.03 -11.27 17.84
N VAL A 51 -2.00 -11.14 16.94
CA VAL A 51 -2.69 -12.28 16.29
C VAL A 51 -2.41 -12.36 14.79
N PHE A 52 -1.57 -11.46 14.28
CA PHE A 52 -1.17 -11.43 12.89
C PHE A 52 0.28 -10.95 12.74
N ASP A 53 0.89 -11.26 11.60
CA ASP A 53 2.23 -10.79 11.24
C ASP A 53 2.22 -10.30 9.79
N ALA A 54 3.03 -9.29 9.50
CA ALA A 54 3.08 -8.68 8.18
C ALA A 54 4.49 -8.15 7.87
N TYR A 55 4.91 -8.41 6.63
CA TYR A 55 6.12 -7.89 6.04
C TYR A 55 5.79 -7.19 4.73
N ILE A 56 6.58 -6.17 4.40
CA ILE A 56 6.54 -5.52 3.09
C ILE A 56 7.96 -5.30 2.57
N ALA A 57 8.17 -5.62 1.30
CA ALA A 57 9.36 -5.27 0.55
C ALA A 57 8.98 -4.22 -0.49
N PHE A 58 9.74 -3.12 -0.55
CA PHE A 58 9.65 -2.11 -1.60
C PHE A 58 10.91 -2.17 -2.47
N ASP A 59 10.72 -2.22 -3.79
CA ASP A 59 11.82 -2.28 -4.75
C ASP A 59 11.44 -1.55 -6.06
N GLY A 60 12.10 -0.42 -6.32
CA GLY A 60 12.04 0.26 -7.63
C GLY A 60 10.63 0.59 -8.16
N GLY A 61 9.66 0.86 -7.28
CA GLY A 61 8.25 1.09 -7.65
C GLY A 61 7.36 -0.16 -7.64
N SER A 62 7.89 -1.30 -7.21
CA SER A 62 7.13 -2.54 -6.97
C SER A 62 7.12 -2.90 -5.49
N PHE A 63 6.05 -3.52 -5.02
CA PHE A 63 5.99 -4.04 -3.65
C PHE A 63 5.70 -5.53 -3.62
N THR A 64 6.11 -6.16 -2.53
CA THR A 64 5.67 -7.51 -2.14
C THR A 64 5.29 -7.49 -0.67
N ILE A 65 4.04 -7.86 -0.37
CA ILE A 65 3.53 -8.01 0.98
C ILE A 65 3.45 -9.50 1.31
N TYR A 66 3.92 -9.87 2.49
CA TYR A 66 3.65 -11.17 3.10
C TYR A 66 2.87 -10.94 4.38
N GLN A 67 1.66 -11.46 4.47
CA GLN A 67 0.83 -11.29 5.65
C GLN A 67 0.25 -12.61 6.13
N LYS A 68 0.12 -12.76 7.43
CA LYS A 68 -0.55 -13.90 8.07
C LYS A 68 -1.59 -13.35 9.02
N ILE A 69 -2.80 -13.14 8.50
CA ILE A 69 -3.96 -12.60 9.21
C ILE A 69 -5.03 -13.69 9.19
N GLU A 70 -5.42 -14.20 10.37
CA GLU A 70 -6.42 -15.27 10.51
C GLU A 70 -6.18 -16.48 9.59
N SER A 71 -4.92 -16.70 9.20
CA SER A 71 -4.51 -17.69 8.21
C SER A 71 -3.44 -18.59 8.82
N VAL A 72 -3.41 -19.85 8.39
CA VAL A 72 -2.38 -20.82 8.78
C VAL A 72 -1.05 -20.49 8.10
N LYS A 73 -1.09 -20.04 6.85
CA LYS A 73 0.08 -19.72 6.02
C LYS A 73 0.17 -18.23 5.72
N TYR A 74 1.37 -17.77 5.39
CA TYR A 74 1.53 -16.44 4.81
C TYR A 74 0.81 -16.36 3.46
N GLN A 75 0.27 -15.20 3.18
CA GLN A 75 -0.33 -14.83 1.91
C GLN A 75 0.58 -13.77 1.27
N LYS A 76 0.95 -14.00 0.02
CA LYS A 76 1.79 -13.11 -0.77
C LYS A 76 0.94 -12.27 -1.70
N TYR A 77 1.08 -10.96 -1.61
CA TYR A 77 0.50 -9.99 -2.52
C TYR A 77 1.62 -9.20 -3.19
N THR A 78 1.47 -8.93 -4.48
CA THR A 78 2.43 -8.13 -5.26
C THR A 78 1.71 -6.99 -5.93
N GLY A 79 2.46 -5.98 -6.36
CA GLY A 79 1.90 -4.85 -7.09
C GLY A 79 2.92 -3.77 -7.35
N SER A 80 2.45 -2.63 -7.81
CA SER A 80 3.23 -1.42 -8.03
C SER A 80 2.82 -0.32 -7.07
N TYR A 81 3.76 0.56 -6.76
CA TYR A 81 3.51 1.74 -5.97
C TYR A 81 4.08 2.99 -6.65
N LEU A 82 3.52 4.13 -6.29
CA LEU A 82 4.00 5.45 -6.64
C LEU A 82 4.15 6.28 -5.37
N LEU A 83 5.34 6.84 -5.17
CA LEU A 83 5.61 7.85 -4.15
C LEU A 83 5.67 9.23 -4.82
N LYS A 84 4.74 10.13 -4.46
CA LYS A 84 4.70 11.52 -4.93
C LYS A 84 4.83 12.45 -3.73
N GLY A 85 5.99 13.10 -3.60
CA GLY A 85 6.34 13.78 -2.36
C GLY A 85 6.46 12.77 -1.21
N ASP A 86 5.61 12.92 -0.19
CA ASP A 86 5.48 11.99 0.94
C ASP A 86 4.26 11.07 0.82
N VAL A 87 3.46 11.17 -0.25
CA VAL A 87 2.25 10.35 -0.43
C VAL A 87 2.57 9.10 -1.26
N LEU A 88 2.40 7.95 -0.63
CA LEU A 88 2.53 6.61 -1.22
C LEU A 88 1.15 6.08 -1.61
N SER A 89 1.02 5.65 -2.86
CA SER A 89 -0.16 5.00 -3.40
C SER A 89 0.25 3.72 -4.11
N GLY A 90 -0.66 2.78 -4.31
CA GLY A 90 -0.32 1.54 -4.99
C GLY A 90 -1.52 0.77 -5.53
N ASN A 91 -1.20 -0.14 -6.44
CA ASN A 91 -2.13 -1.08 -7.04
C ASN A 91 -1.55 -2.48 -6.89
N TYR A 92 -2.39 -3.42 -6.49
CA TYR A 92 -2.08 -4.85 -6.55
C TYR A 92 -1.88 -5.29 -8.01
N SER A 93 -1.26 -6.45 -8.23
CA SER A 93 -0.97 -6.97 -9.57
C SER A 93 -2.20 -7.24 -10.44
N ASP A 94 -3.39 -7.32 -9.86
CA ASP A 94 -4.67 -7.40 -10.56
C ASP A 94 -5.26 -6.01 -10.89
N ASN A 95 -4.49 -4.95 -10.66
CA ASN A 95 -4.84 -3.52 -10.79
C ASN A 95 -5.83 -3.00 -9.73
N THR A 96 -6.23 -3.80 -8.74
CA THR A 96 -7.02 -3.30 -7.62
C THR A 96 -6.20 -2.24 -6.88
N PRO A 97 -6.69 -1.01 -6.68
CA PRO A 97 -6.00 -0.02 -5.87
C PRO A 97 -5.95 -0.45 -4.40
N TRP A 98 -4.96 0.03 -3.67
CA TRP A 98 -4.95 -0.05 -2.21
C TRP A 98 -6.19 0.58 -1.58
N GLY A 99 -6.49 0.19 -0.33
CA GLY A 99 -7.65 0.69 0.39
C GLY A 99 -7.54 2.18 0.73
N SER A 100 -6.32 2.71 0.73
CA SER A 100 -6.00 4.12 0.88
C SER A 100 -4.66 4.45 0.22
N SER A 101 -4.39 5.73 0.00
CA SER A 101 -3.03 6.25 -0.07
C SER A 101 -2.51 6.54 1.34
N TYR A 102 -1.20 6.62 1.52
CA TYR A 102 -0.56 6.77 2.82
C TYR A 102 0.48 7.87 2.78
N THR A 103 0.48 8.76 3.76
CA THR A 103 1.63 9.64 4.01
C THR A 103 2.74 8.82 4.65
N VAL A 104 3.96 8.94 4.14
CA VAL A 104 5.14 8.21 4.59
C VAL A 104 6.06 9.16 5.34
N THR A 105 6.38 8.80 6.57
CA THR A 105 7.54 9.35 7.28
C THR A 105 8.56 8.25 7.49
N ALA A 106 9.84 8.60 7.38
CA ALA A 106 10.92 7.65 7.53
C ALA A 106 11.96 8.22 8.49
N ASP A 107 12.41 7.39 9.43
CA ASP A 107 13.43 7.74 10.42
C ASP A 107 14.62 6.81 10.24
N GLU A 108 15.72 7.39 9.76
CA GLU A 108 16.96 6.66 9.47
C GLU A 108 17.62 6.14 10.75
N SER A 109 17.48 6.87 11.86
CA SER A 109 18.14 6.53 13.12
C SER A 109 17.53 5.29 13.77
N SER A 110 16.20 5.16 13.70
CA SER A 110 15.47 4.02 14.22
C SER A 110 15.22 2.93 13.18
N ASN A 111 15.62 3.14 11.92
CA ASN A 111 15.28 2.28 10.79
C ASN A 111 13.79 1.96 10.73
N THR A 112 12.95 3.01 10.79
CA THR A 112 11.49 2.86 10.73
C THR A 112 10.88 3.64 9.58
N ILE A 113 9.76 3.14 9.08
CA ILE A 113 8.81 3.90 8.27
C ILE A 113 7.45 3.88 8.95
N THR A 114 6.76 5.01 8.91
CA THR A 114 5.37 5.12 9.36
C THR A 114 4.50 5.47 8.17
N LEU A 115 3.49 4.65 7.94
CA LEU A 115 2.47 4.85 6.92
C LEU A 115 1.19 5.30 7.64
N THR A 116 0.77 6.54 7.39
CA THR A 116 -0.48 7.10 7.92
C THR A 116 -1.50 7.18 6.80
N SER A 117 -2.64 6.53 6.97
CA SER A 117 -3.70 6.56 5.96
C SER A 117 -4.20 7.98 5.72
N THR A 118 -4.33 8.34 4.45
CA THR A 118 -4.89 9.63 4.01
C THR A 118 -6.42 9.66 4.08
N ALA A 119 -7.07 8.49 4.09
CA ALA A 119 -8.51 8.37 4.23
C ALA A 119 -8.96 8.34 5.70
N ASP A 120 -8.13 7.83 6.61
CA ASP A 120 -8.36 7.79 8.05
C ASP A 120 -7.03 7.96 8.79
N THR A 121 -6.77 9.15 9.33
CA THR A 121 -5.51 9.44 10.03
C THR A 121 -5.33 8.65 11.33
N GLY A 122 -6.35 7.94 11.80
CA GLY A 122 -6.25 6.98 12.90
C GLY A 122 -5.60 5.66 12.49
N ASP A 123 -5.63 5.31 11.21
CA ASP A 123 -5.00 4.09 10.69
C ASP A 123 -3.52 4.35 10.37
N VAL A 124 -2.68 3.96 11.35
CA VAL A 124 -1.23 4.18 11.34
C VAL A 124 -0.51 2.86 11.44
N CYS A 125 0.31 2.55 10.44
CA CYS A 125 1.19 1.39 10.43
C CYS A 125 2.64 1.82 10.62
N VAL A 126 3.31 1.30 11.65
CA VAL A 126 4.76 1.49 11.84
C VAL A 126 5.46 0.20 11.46
N TYR A 127 6.43 0.31 10.57
CA TYR A 127 7.30 -0.78 10.18
C TYR A 127 8.74 -0.50 10.59
N THR A 128 9.43 -1.55 11.01
CA THR A 128 10.86 -1.54 11.31
C THR A 128 11.59 -2.36 10.26
N ARG A 129 12.77 -1.90 9.84
CA ARG A 129 13.59 -2.59 8.84
C ARG A 129 13.95 -3.99 9.33
N ALA A 130 13.68 -4.99 8.52
CA ALA A 130 13.91 -6.38 8.87
C ALA A 130 14.01 -7.25 7.61
N THR A 131 14.96 -8.18 7.59
CA THR A 131 15.02 -9.19 6.53
C THR A 131 13.81 -10.12 6.63
N ILE A 132 13.12 -10.32 5.52
CA ILE A 132 11.99 -11.25 5.42
C ILE A 132 12.55 -12.67 5.44
N PRO A 133 12.17 -13.52 6.41
CA PRO A 133 12.69 -14.88 6.49
C PRO A 133 12.36 -15.69 5.23
N GLU A 134 13.29 -16.55 4.79
CA GLU A 134 13.07 -17.41 3.62
C GLU A 134 11.88 -18.36 3.79
N SER A 135 11.58 -18.80 5.01
CA SER A 135 10.37 -19.57 5.30
C SER A 135 9.09 -18.79 4.99
N VAL A 136 9.06 -17.48 5.27
CA VAL A 136 7.94 -16.60 4.92
C VAL A 136 7.79 -16.52 3.40
N LYS A 137 8.90 -16.36 2.67
CA LYS A 137 8.90 -16.25 1.20
C LYS A 137 8.44 -17.55 0.53
N ASN A 138 8.97 -18.69 0.98
CA ASN A 138 8.77 -19.99 0.36
C ASN A 138 7.42 -20.63 0.69
N ASP A 139 6.91 -20.43 1.91
CA ASP A 139 5.65 -21.05 2.35
C ASP A 139 4.41 -20.21 2.00
N ALA A 140 4.61 -18.99 1.49
CA ALA A 140 3.51 -18.08 1.20
C ALA A 140 2.68 -18.52 -0.01
N VAL A 141 1.37 -18.46 0.15
CA VAL A 141 0.41 -18.68 -0.93
C VAL A 141 0.26 -17.38 -1.72
N SER A 142 0.50 -17.42 -3.02
CA SER A 142 0.30 -16.25 -3.88
C SER A 142 -1.19 -15.96 -4.05
N MET A 143 -1.59 -14.72 -3.80
CA MET A 143 -2.97 -14.26 -3.86
C MET A 143 -3.21 -13.40 -5.10
N GLN A 144 -4.43 -13.42 -5.62
CA GLN A 144 -4.91 -12.49 -6.66
C GLN A 144 -6.05 -11.65 -6.05
N GLY A 145 -5.87 -10.34 -5.96
CA GLY A 145 -6.91 -9.38 -5.58
C GLY A 145 -7.32 -9.30 -4.12
N VAL A 146 -8.30 -8.41 -3.90
CA VAL A 146 -8.63 -7.63 -2.70
C VAL A 146 -8.53 -8.37 -1.36
N ARG A 147 -8.00 -7.66 -0.36
CA ARG A 147 -8.07 -7.99 1.07
C ARG A 147 -9.52 -8.04 1.55
N SER A 148 -9.77 -8.80 2.61
CA SER A 148 -11.02 -8.63 3.36
C SER A 148 -11.07 -7.20 3.92
N ASP A 149 -12.25 -6.58 3.93
CA ASP A 149 -12.50 -5.22 4.44
C ASP A 149 -12.02 -4.99 5.89
N PHE A 150 -11.70 -6.06 6.60
CA PHE A 150 -11.33 -6.07 8.01
C PHE A 150 -9.88 -5.67 8.32
N PHE A 151 -8.94 -5.77 7.37
CA PHE A 151 -7.54 -5.41 7.61
C PHE A 151 -6.90 -4.70 6.41
N ARG A 152 -6.88 -3.36 6.48
CA ARG A 152 -6.20 -2.48 5.52
C ARG A 152 -4.76 -2.22 5.95
N LEU A 153 -3.95 -3.26 5.90
CA LEU A 153 -2.50 -3.15 6.10
C LEU A 153 -1.80 -2.50 4.88
N LEU A 154 -2.46 -1.55 4.19
CA LEU A 154 -2.37 -1.10 2.77
C LEU A 154 -3.65 -1.24 1.90
#